data_AF-A0A2G6BVA5-F1
#
_entry.id   AF-A0A2G6BVA5-F1
#
_cell.length_a   1.000
_cell.length_b   1.000
_cell.length_c   1.000
_cell.angle_alpha   90.00
_cell.angle_beta   90.00
_cell.angle_gamma   90.00
#
_symmetry.space_group_name_H-M   'P 1'
#
loop_
_entity.id
_entity.type
_entity.pdbx_description
1 polymer ?
#
loop_
_entity_poly.entity_id
_entity_poly.type
_entity_poly.pdbx_seq_one_letter_code
_entity_poly.pdbx_strand_id
1 'polypeptide(L)'
;MIDNVKDIMKRKFEADLRKKEELRNFDLTSSQIFEDEMIKKELFYDQRDKFFRDKPGYKKIINSIGEEEWISEEELKKRDGYLNFEDDMEDAAIHQKRLLSKYFLVSFVIITLSLVVIFFLIENKGYIEISANKKGVEIFLDDELVSLTTGRITTIEDVVTGKHTIRLVKQGFKVNPRFVVVNVLKSDPKSPVPTKVEFVVDSIVEHKEKIIK
;
A
#
# COMPACT_ATOMS: atom_id res chain seq x y z
N MET A 1 -3.74 26.99 68.73
CA MET A 1 -3.28 26.17 67.60
C MET A 1 -3.92 26.59 66.27
N ILE A 2 -5.20 26.99 66.25
CA ILE A 2 -5.92 27.45 65.04
C ILE A 2 -5.35 28.76 64.46
N ASP A 3 -4.89 29.69 65.30
CA ASP A 3 -4.38 31.00 64.82
C ASP A 3 -3.08 30.87 63.99
N ASN A 4 -2.23 29.90 64.32
CA ASN A 4 -0.99 29.64 63.57
C ASN A 4 -1.27 29.14 62.13
N VAL A 5 -2.35 28.36 61.95
CA VAL A 5 -2.73 27.83 60.63
C VAL A 5 -3.23 28.95 59.70
N LYS A 6 -3.99 29.92 60.25
CA LYS A 6 -4.47 31.08 59.49
C LYS A 6 -3.31 31.96 59.02
N ASP A 7 -2.32 32.19 59.88
CA ASP A 7 -1.13 32.98 59.53
C ASP A 7 -0.29 32.31 58.44
N ILE A 8 -0.12 30.98 58.50
CA ILE A 8 0.58 30.23 57.45
C ILE A 8 -0.16 30.33 56.12
N MET A 9 -1.48 30.19 56.12
CA MET A 9 -2.28 30.32 54.89
C MET A 9 -2.22 31.74 54.32
N LYS A 10 -2.31 32.76 55.16
CA LYS A 10 -2.21 34.16 54.73
C LYS A 10 -0.86 34.45 54.09
N ARG A 11 0.24 34.00 54.71
CA ARG A 11 1.60 34.17 54.14
C ARG A 11 1.78 33.45 52.81
N LYS A 12 1.26 32.22 52.66
CA LYS A 12 1.31 31.49 51.38
C LYS A 12 0.52 32.22 50.30
N PHE A 13 -0.68 32.67 50.62
CA PHE A 13 -1.51 33.43 49.68
C PHE A 13 -0.85 34.75 49.26
N GLU A 14 -0.26 35.49 50.20
CA GLU A 14 0.49 36.72 49.89
C GLU A 14 1.74 36.44 49.04
N ALA A 15 2.46 35.34 49.29
CA ALA A 15 3.61 34.93 48.48
C ALA A 15 3.21 34.55 47.05
N ASP A 16 2.11 33.81 46.90
CA ASP A 16 1.58 33.43 45.58
C ASP A 16 1.10 34.66 44.79
N LEU A 17 0.44 35.62 45.47
CA LEU A 17 0.05 36.89 44.85
C LEU A 17 1.27 37.70 44.37
N ARG A 18 2.32 37.82 45.20
CA ARG A 18 3.57 38.50 44.80
C ARG A 18 4.24 37.84 43.61
N LYS A 19 4.37 36.51 43.61
CA LYS A 19 4.96 35.77 42.50
C LYS A 19 4.18 35.96 41.20
N LYS A 20 2.84 35.99 41.28
CA LYS A 20 1.98 36.24 40.12
C LYS A 20 2.16 37.66 39.57
N GLU A 21 2.32 38.64 40.45
CA GLU A 21 2.58 40.03 40.06
C GLU A 21 3.96 40.21 39.42
N GLU A 22 5.00 39.57 39.96
CA GLU A 22 6.36 39.54 39.39
C GLU A 22 6.36 38.92 37.98
N LEU A 23 5.66 37.79 37.79
CA LEU A 23 5.55 37.13 36.50
C LEU A 23 4.88 38.04 35.46
N ARG A 24 3.78 38.70 35.85
CA ARG A 24 3.08 39.65 34.98
C ARG A 24 3.97 40.84 34.60
N ASN A 25 4.72 41.39 35.55
CA ASN A 25 5.63 42.51 35.29
C ASN A 25 6.81 42.08 34.40
N PHE A 26 7.31 40.87 34.58
CA PHE A 26 8.34 40.28 33.72
C PHE A 26 7.83 40.09 32.29
N ASP A 27 6.62 39.56 32.10
CA ASP A 27 6.00 39.39 30.79
C ASP A 27 5.78 40.73 30.09
N LEU A 28 5.29 41.75 30.81
CA LEU A 28 5.12 43.10 30.28
C LEU A 28 6.45 43.72 29.86
N THR A 29 7.49 43.58 30.68
CA THR A 29 8.83 44.11 30.39
C THR A 29 9.43 43.41 29.17
N SER A 30 9.28 42.10 29.07
CA SER A 30 9.78 41.31 27.94
C SER A 30 9.06 41.68 26.64
N SER A 31 7.74 41.91 26.69
CA SER A 31 6.96 42.40 25.54
C SER A 31 7.42 43.78 25.09
N GLN A 32 7.65 44.70 26.03
CA GLN A 32 8.13 46.05 25.71
C GLN A 32 9.54 46.03 25.09
N ILE A 33 10.46 45.22 25.65
CA ILE A 33 11.81 45.06 25.08
C ILE A 33 11.73 44.51 23.66
N PHE A 34 10.86 43.53 23.40
CA PHE A 34 10.67 42.96 22.08
C PHE A 34 10.11 43.97 21.07
N GLU A 35 9.11 44.76 21.46
CA GLU A 35 8.54 45.83 20.63
C GLU A 35 9.58 46.91 20.31
N ASP A 36 10.35 47.35 21.30
CA ASP A 36 11.42 48.34 21.13
C ASP A 36 12.52 47.83 20.18
N GLU A 37 12.89 46.55 20.28
CA GLU A 37 13.85 45.93 19.36
C GLU A 37 13.31 45.86 17.92
N MET A 38 12.02 45.57 17.74
CA MET A 38 11.39 45.52 16.43
C MET A 38 11.35 46.91 15.77
N ILE A 39 10.93 47.94 16.51
CA ILE A 39 10.93 49.33 16.04
C ILE A 39 12.34 49.79 15.69
N LYS A 40 13.33 49.45 16.51
CA LYS A 40 14.73 49.79 16.26
C LYS A 40 15.26 49.12 14.99
N LYS A 41 14.92 47.86 14.75
CA LYS A 41 15.28 47.14 13.52
C LYS A 41 14.61 47.78 12.30
N GLU A 42 13.32 48.08 12.37
CA GLU A 42 12.58 48.74 11.29
C GLU A 42 13.19 50.10 10.94
N LEU A 43 13.46 50.94 11.95
CA LEU A 43 14.11 52.24 11.76
C LEU A 43 15.51 52.09 11.12
N PHE A 44 16.27 51.09 11.54
CA PHE A 44 17.57 50.80 10.97
C PHE A 44 17.47 50.41 9.49
N TYR A 45 16.51 49.55 9.12
CA TYR A 45 16.27 49.18 7.73
C TYR A 45 15.84 50.36 6.87
N ASP A 46 14.96 51.21 7.39
CA ASP A 46 14.53 52.44 6.72
C ASP A 46 15.68 53.42 6.47
N GLN A 47 16.55 53.60 7.47
CA GLN A 47 17.74 54.45 7.33
C GLN A 47 18.73 53.87 6.33
N ARG A 48 18.93 52.54 6.37
CA ARG A 48 19.78 51.81 5.43
C ARG A 48 19.27 51.95 4.00
N ASP A 49 17.97 51.78 3.78
CA ASP A 49 17.34 51.91 2.47
C ASP A 49 17.44 53.33 1.92
N LYS A 50 17.26 54.35 2.77
CA LYS A 50 17.48 55.75 2.38
C LYS A 50 18.93 56.00 1.98
N PHE A 51 19.88 55.48 2.76
CA PHE A 51 21.31 55.66 2.51
C PHE A 51 21.75 55.03 1.18
N PHE A 52 21.25 53.85 0.82
CA PHE A 52 21.65 53.17 -0.43
C PHE A 52 20.87 53.64 -1.66
N ARG A 53 19.65 54.15 -1.49
CA ARG A 53 18.86 54.71 -2.59
C ARG A 53 19.56 55.89 -3.29
N ASP A 54 20.25 56.71 -2.51
CA ASP A 54 20.93 57.91 -3.02
C ASP A 54 22.37 57.64 -3.49
N LYS A 55 22.87 56.41 -3.31
CA LYS A 55 24.23 56.03 -3.72
C LYS A 55 24.24 55.40 -5.11
N PRO A 56 24.98 55.97 -6.09
CA PRO A 56 25.14 55.33 -7.38
C PRO A 56 25.90 54.01 -7.26
N GLY A 57 25.51 53.01 -8.05
CA GLY A 57 26.20 51.71 -8.14
C GLY A 57 25.75 50.65 -7.12
N TYR A 58 24.68 50.90 -6.36
CA TYR A 58 24.03 49.88 -5.54
C TYR A 58 22.68 49.47 -6.15
N LYS A 59 22.36 48.18 -6.07
CA LYS A 59 21.07 47.62 -6.49
C LYS A 59 20.47 46.79 -5.37
N LYS A 60 19.16 46.89 -5.20
CA LYS A 60 18.39 46.08 -4.27
C LYS A 60 18.07 44.74 -4.93
N ILE A 61 18.48 43.63 -4.30
CA ILE A 61 18.22 42.27 -4.74
C ILE A 61 17.54 41.48 -3.63
N ILE A 62 16.86 40.39 -3.99
CA ILE A 62 16.31 39.42 -3.03
C ILE A 62 17.31 38.27 -2.94
N ASN A 63 17.77 37.95 -1.72
CA ASN A 63 18.70 36.86 -1.51
C ASN A 63 17.98 35.49 -1.51
N SER A 64 18.74 34.39 -1.34
CA SER A 64 18.20 33.03 -1.37
C SER A 64 17.23 32.69 -0.23
N ILE A 65 17.19 33.51 0.83
CA ILE A 65 16.28 33.34 1.97
C ILE A 65 15.06 34.28 1.88
N GLY A 66 14.92 35.04 0.79
CA GLY A 66 13.79 35.93 0.56
C GLY A 66 13.92 37.31 1.23
N GLU A 67 15.09 37.65 1.78
CA GLU A 67 15.35 38.96 2.37
C GLU A 67 15.91 39.95 1.34
N GLU A 68 15.58 41.22 1.50
CA GLU A 68 16.06 42.29 0.64
C GLU A 68 17.44 42.81 1.09
N GLU A 69 18.39 42.82 0.15
CA GLU A 69 19.77 43.22 0.38
C GLU A 69 20.23 44.22 -0.70
N TRP A 70 21.00 45.23 -0.28
CA TRP A 70 21.65 46.17 -1.20
C TRP A 70 23.05 45.68 -1.50
N ILE A 71 23.31 45.39 -2.77
CA ILE A 71 24.61 44.89 -3.25
C ILE A 71 25.23 45.91 -4.21
N SER A 72 26.55 46.04 -4.16
CA SER A 72 27.28 46.86 -5.14
C SER A 72 27.32 46.18 -6.51
N GLU A 73 27.37 46.94 -7.60
CA GLU A 73 27.47 46.35 -8.95
C GLU A 73 28.74 45.50 -9.15
N GLU A 74 29.84 45.81 -8.46
CA GLU A 74 31.07 45.00 -8.51
C GLU A 74 30.89 43.64 -7.84
N GLU A 75 30.20 43.62 -6.71
CA GLU A 75 29.91 42.41 -5.96
C GLU A 75 28.83 41.57 -6.65
N LEU A 76 27.87 42.23 -7.32
CA LEU A 76 26.92 41.57 -8.22
C LEU A 76 27.66 40.86 -9.36
N LYS A 77 28.63 41.52 -10.03
CA LYS A 77 29.43 40.89 -11.09
C LYS A 77 30.29 39.72 -10.59
N LYS A 78 30.83 39.82 -9.37
CA LYS A 78 31.56 38.69 -8.76
C LYS A 78 30.63 37.51 -8.49
N ARG A 79 29.40 37.78 -8.05
CA ARG A 79 28.39 36.76 -7.80
C ARG A 79 27.86 36.13 -9.10
N ASP A 80 27.61 36.95 -10.12
CA ASP A 80 27.19 36.49 -11.45
C ASP A 80 28.28 35.68 -12.15
N GLY A 81 29.56 36.02 -11.93
CA GLY A 81 30.70 35.24 -12.44
C GLY A 81 30.79 33.81 -11.89
N TYR A 82 30.12 33.50 -10.78
CA TYR A 82 29.95 32.14 -10.25
C TYR A 82 28.63 31.49 -10.67
N LEU A 83 27.72 32.22 -11.31
CA LEU A 83 26.38 31.78 -11.71
C LEU A 83 26.24 31.50 -13.21
N ASN A 84 27.34 31.24 -13.92
CA ASN A 84 27.29 30.46 -15.18
C ASN A 84 26.99 28.97 -14.87
N PHE A 85 26.01 28.71 -14.00
CA PHE A 85 25.47 27.38 -13.72
C PHE A 85 24.49 26.94 -14.81
N GLU A 86 24.09 27.82 -15.74
CA GLU A 86 23.20 27.43 -16.84
C GLU A 86 23.87 26.43 -17.78
N ASP A 87 25.18 26.55 -18.04
CA ASP A 87 25.91 25.60 -18.90
C ASP A 87 26.11 24.23 -18.21
N ASP A 88 26.32 24.19 -16.89
CA ASP A 88 26.55 22.93 -16.15
C ASP A 88 25.24 22.23 -15.70
N MET A 89 24.13 22.98 -15.54
CA MET A 89 22.84 22.44 -15.09
C MET A 89 22.02 21.86 -16.26
N GLU A 90 22.24 22.34 -17.49
CA GLU A 90 21.64 21.75 -18.69
C GLU A 90 22.14 20.32 -18.94
N ASP A 91 23.44 20.07 -18.72
CA ASP A 91 24.04 18.74 -18.85
C ASP A 91 23.56 17.75 -17.78
N ALA A 92 23.33 18.20 -16.54
CA ALA A 92 22.80 17.36 -15.47
C ALA A 92 21.36 16.90 -15.75
N ALA A 93 20.52 17.80 -16.25
CA ALA A 93 19.13 17.50 -16.60
C ALA A 93 19.05 16.54 -17.82
N ILE A 94 19.95 16.69 -18.79
CA ILE A 94 20.05 15.80 -19.95
C ILE A 94 20.52 14.40 -19.53
N HIS A 95 21.48 14.30 -18.60
CA HIS A 95 21.99 13.02 -18.11
C HIS A 95 20.92 12.25 -17.32
N GLN A 96 20.13 12.95 -16.49
CA GLN A 96 19.06 12.31 -15.71
C GLN A 96 17.93 11.76 -16.61
N LYS A 97 17.54 12.48 -17.67
CA LYS A 97 16.54 12.02 -18.64
C LYS A 97 17.00 10.76 -19.41
N ARG A 98 18.29 10.68 -19.76
CA ARG A 98 18.85 9.49 -20.44
C ARG A 98 18.91 8.26 -19.53
N LEU A 99 19.16 8.43 -18.23
CA LEU A 99 19.14 7.32 -17.27
C LEU A 99 17.71 6.80 -17.03
N LEU A 100 16.76 7.71 -16.80
CA LEU A 100 15.34 7.34 -16.58
C LEU A 100 14.73 6.61 -17.78
N SER A 101 15.08 7.01 -19.01
CA SER A 101 14.64 6.34 -20.24
C SER A 101 15.08 4.87 -20.31
N LYS A 102 16.30 4.54 -19.87
CA LYS A 102 16.82 3.16 -19.90
C LYS A 102 16.07 2.26 -18.91
N TYR A 103 15.84 2.74 -17.69
CA TYR A 103 15.09 1.98 -16.69
C TYR A 103 13.62 1.85 -17.04
N PHE A 104 13.02 2.86 -17.68
CA PHE A 104 11.65 2.78 -18.15
C PHE A 104 11.47 1.64 -19.16
N LEU A 105 12.35 1.53 -20.16
CA LEU A 105 12.29 0.44 -21.14
C LEU A 105 12.44 -0.94 -20.48
N VAL A 106 13.42 -1.11 -19.59
CA VAL A 106 13.62 -2.38 -18.89
C VAL A 106 12.41 -2.73 -18.01
N SER A 107 11.87 -1.76 -17.26
CA SER A 107 10.67 -1.97 -16.45
C SER A 107 9.45 -2.33 -17.29
N PHE A 108 9.28 -1.70 -18.46
CA PHE A 108 8.17 -1.97 -19.36
C PHE A 108 8.23 -3.40 -19.92
N VAL A 109 9.42 -3.87 -20.29
CA VAL A 109 9.63 -5.26 -20.73
C VAL A 109 9.33 -6.25 -19.60
N ILE A 110 9.76 -5.96 -18.37
CA ILE A 110 9.48 -6.84 -17.22
C ILE A 110 7.98 -6.88 -16.90
N ILE A 111 7.31 -5.72 -16.88
CA ILE A 111 5.86 -5.64 -16.61
C ILE A 111 5.07 -6.39 -17.68
N THR A 112 5.39 -6.18 -18.95
CA THR A 112 4.71 -6.85 -20.07
C THR A 112 4.93 -8.37 -20.01
N LEU A 113 6.15 -8.83 -19.74
CA LEU A 113 6.42 -10.26 -19.55
C LEU A 113 5.64 -10.83 -18.35
N SER A 114 5.61 -10.11 -17.23
CA SER A 114 4.83 -10.50 -16.05
C SER A 114 3.34 -10.62 -16.35
N LEU A 115 2.77 -9.67 -17.11
CA LEU A 115 1.36 -9.71 -17.53
C LEU A 115 1.07 -10.90 -18.45
N VAL A 116 1.98 -11.22 -19.37
CA VAL A 116 1.85 -12.40 -20.24
C VAL A 116 1.83 -13.68 -19.40
N VAL A 117 2.74 -13.82 -18.43
CA VAL A 117 2.75 -14.99 -17.52
C VAL A 117 1.45 -15.07 -16.72
N ILE A 118 0.96 -13.96 -16.17
CA ILE A 118 -0.32 -13.92 -15.45
C ILE A 118 -1.46 -14.35 -16.37
N PHE A 119 -1.50 -13.90 -17.62
CA PHE A 119 -2.53 -14.28 -18.58
C PHE A 119 -2.57 -15.79 -18.84
N PHE A 120 -1.40 -16.43 -18.94
CA PHE A 120 -1.31 -17.90 -19.06
C PHE A 120 -1.68 -18.64 -17.76
N LEU A 121 -1.47 -18.01 -16.60
CA LEU A 121 -1.86 -18.55 -15.30
C LEU A 121 -3.36 -18.36 -14.97
N ILE A 122 -4.09 -17.58 -15.77
CA ILE A 122 -5.56 -17.57 -15.72
C ILE A 122 -6.01 -18.88 -16.38
N GLU A 123 -5.86 -19.97 -15.63
CA GLU A 123 -6.39 -21.27 -16.01
C GLU A 123 -7.89 -21.11 -16.21
N ASN A 124 -8.37 -21.56 -17.36
CA ASN A 124 -9.79 -21.66 -17.58
C ASN A 124 -10.29 -22.74 -16.62
N LYS A 125 -11.14 -22.35 -15.69
CA LYS A 125 -11.76 -23.24 -14.72
C LYS A 125 -13.16 -23.66 -15.21
N GLY A 126 -13.58 -24.82 -14.77
CA GLY A 126 -14.89 -25.39 -15.06
C GLY A 126 -15.45 -26.14 -13.85
N TYR A 127 -16.64 -26.71 -14.05
CA TYR A 127 -17.39 -27.40 -13.00
C TYR A 127 -17.74 -28.81 -13.45
N ILE A 128 -17.63 -29.77 -12.54
CA ILE A 128 -18.02 -31.16 -12.77
C ILE A 128 -19.09 -31.53 -11.74
N GLU A 129 -20.26 -31.95 -12.20
CA GLU A 129 -21.31 -32.50 -11.35
C GLU A 129 -21.28 -34.02 -11.41
N ILE A 130 -21.03 -34.65 -10.27
CA ILE A 130 -20.96 -36.10 -10.15
C ILE A 130 -22.18 -36.59 -9.38
N SER A 131 -22.93 -37.50 -9.99
CA SER A 131 -24.11 -38.14 -9.41
C SER A 131 -23.84 -39.62 -9.14
N ALA A 132 -24.11 -40.06 -7.91
CA ALA A 132 -24.01 -41.44 -7.46
C ALA A 132 -25.29 -41.88 -6.75
N ASN A 133 -25.72 -43.12 -7.00
CA ASN A 133 -26.91 -43.69 -6.38
C ASN A 133 -26.78 -43.89 -4.84
N LYS A 134 -25.56 -43.97 -4.31
CA LYS A 134 -25.24 -44.16 -2.87
C LYS A 134 -24.37 -43.03 -2.33
N LYS A 135 -24.62 -42.65 -1.08
CA LYS A 135 -23.81 -41.68 -0.31
C LYS A 135 -22.52 -42.30 0.22
N GLY A 136 -21.54 -41.50 0.63
CA GLY A 136 -20.31 -41.95 1.28
C GLY A 136 -19.38 -42.68 0.30
N VAL A 137 -19.14 -42.07 -0.85
CA VAL A 137 -18.26 -42.57 -1.91
C VAL A 137 -17.06 -41.62 -1.98
N GLU A 138 -15.85 -42.15 -2.11
CA GLU A 138 -14.64 -41.37 -2.33
C GLU A 138 -14.52 -41.01 -3.81
N ILE A 139 -14.28 -39.73 -4.10
CA ILE A 139 -14.13 -39.21 -5.44
C ILE A 139 -12.65 -38.92 -5.70
N PHE A 140 -12.13 -39.55 -6.75
CA PHE A 140 -10.79 -39.30 -7.28
C PHE A 140 -10.88 -38.58 -8.62
N LEU A 141 -10.11 -37.51 -8.78
CA LEU A 141 -9.91 -36.78 -10.02
C LEU A 141 -8.43 -36.91 -10.39
N ASP A 142 -8.13 -37.49 -11.55
CA ASP A 142 -6.76 -37.77 -12.01
C ASP A 142 -5.89 -38.49 -10.94
N ASP A 143 -6.52 -39.45 -10.27
CA ASP A 143 -5.95 -40.25 -9.18
C ASP A 143 -5.64 -39.51 -7.86
N GLU A 144 -5.99 -38.23 -7.75
CA GLU A 144 -5.98 -37.48 -6.50
C GLU A 144 -7.34 -37.51 -5.80
N LEU A 145 -7.34 -37.73 -4.48
CA LEU A 145 -8.57 -37.70 -3.67
C LEU A 145 -9.03 -36.25 -3.51
N VAL A 146 -10.14 -35.88 -4.16
CA VAL A 146 -10.68 -34.53 -4.11
C VAL A 146 -11.66 -34.36 -2.96
N SER A 147 -12.54 -35.34 -2.76
CA SER A 147 -13.62 -35.21 -1.78
C SER A 147 -14.24 -36.54 -1.38
N LEU A 148 -14.86 -36.54 -0.20
CA LEU A 148 -15.75 -37.57 0.29
C LEU A 148 -17.18 -37.13 -0.01
N THR A 149 -17.90 -37.91 -0.82
CA THR A 149 -19.29 -37.60 -1.18
C THR A 149 -20.18 -37.72 0.06
N THR A 150 -20.60 -36.59 0.65
CA THR A 150 -21.58 -36.57 1.74
C THR A 150 -23.01 -36.83 1.23
N GLY A 151 -23.26 -36.61 -0.06
CA GLY A 151 -24.58 -36.64 -0.72
C GLY A 151 -24.73 -37.68 -1.85
N ARG A 152 -25.79 -37.53 -2.65
CA ARG A 152 -25.98 -38.27 -3.92
C ARG A 152 -25.40 -37.51 -5.12
N ILE A 153 -25.35 -36.18 -5.03
CA ILE A 153 -24.78 -35.30 -6.05
C ILE A 153 -23.67 -34.52 -5.36
N THR A 154 -22.54 -34.36 -6.03
CA THR A 154 -21.41 -33.55 -5.56
C THR A 154 -20.82 -32.81 -6.75
N THR A 155 -20.64 -31.50 -6.57
CA THR A 155 -20.06 -30.63 -7.59
C THR A 155 -18.62 -30.34 -7.21
N ILE A 156 -17.69 -30.63 -8.12
CA ILE A 156 -16.30 -30.20 -8.02
C ILE A 156 -16.18 -28.88 -8.78
N GLU A 157 -15.79 -27.85 -8.05
CA GLU A 157 -15.55 -26.51 -8.58
C GLU A 157 -14.07 -26.33 -8.92
N ASP A 158 -13.75 -25.30 -9.69
CA ASP A 158 -12.37 -24.90 -9.99
C ASP A 158 -11.51 -25.97 -10.68
N VAL A 159 -12.13 -26.86 -11.47
CA VAL A 159 -11.39 -27.85 -12.25
C VAL A 159 -10.80 -27.21 -13.49
N VAL A 160 -9.51 -27.42 -13.74
CA VAL A 160 -8.84 -26.96 -14.95
C VAL A 160 -9.58 -27.48 -16.18
N THR A 161 -9.71 -26.68 -17.24
CA THR A 161 -10.30 -27.17 -18.49
C THR A 161 -9.39 -28.19 -19.16
N GLY A 162 -9.97 -29.27 -19.68
CA GLY A 162 -9.22 -30.31 -20.36
C GLY A 162 -9.81 -31.69 -20.11
N LYS A 163 -9.03 -32.72 -20.47
CA LYS A 163 -9.42 -34.11 -20.23
C LYS A 163 -9.03 -34.51 -18.81
N HIS A 164 -10.01 -34.97 -18.04
CA HIS A 164 -9.83 -35.45 -16.69
C HIS A 164 -10.43 -36.84 -16.53
N THR A 165 -9.82 -37.65 -15.67
CA THR A 165 -10.27 -39.00 -15.35
C THR A 165 -10.92 -38.99 -13.97
N ILE A 166 -12.19 -39.37 -13.90
CA ILE A 166 -12.94 -39.44 -12.65
C ILE A 166 -13.10 -40.91 -12.26
N ARG A 167 -12.79 -41.23 -11.01
CA ARG A 167 -12.97 -42.56 -10.42
C ARG A 167 -13.67 -42.46 -9.07
N LEU A 168 -14.64 -43.34 -8.85
CA LEU A 168 -15.30 -43.48 -7.57
C LEU A 168 -14.87 -44.75 -6.86
N VAL A 169 -14.70 -44.68 -5.54
CA VAL A 169 -14.37 -45.83 -4.69
C VAL A 169 -15.29 -45.88 -3.49
N LYS A 170 -15.79 -47.07 -3.17
CA LYS A 170 -16.51 -47.32 -1.93
C LYS A 170 -16.23 -48.73 -1.43
N GLN A 171 -15.78 -48.85 -0.18
CA GLN A 171 -15.43 -50.14 0.41
C GLN A 171 -16.64 -51.09 0.44
N GLY A 172 -16.47 -52.32 -0.08
CA GLY A 172 -17.54 -53.34 -0.14
C GLY A 172 -18.52 -53.18 -1.31
N PHE A 173 -18.28 -52.24 -2.22
CA PHE A 173 -19.13 -52.00 -3.40
C PHE A 173 -18.31 -52.02 -4.69
N LYS A 174 -18.97 -52.39 -5.79
CA LYS A 174 -18.44 -52.30 -7.14
C LYS A 174 -19.07 -51.09 -7.83
N VAL A 175 -18.24 -50.22 -8.38
CA VAL A 175 -18.68 -49.04 -9.13
C VAL A 175 -18.67 -49.36 -10.62
N ASN A 176 -19.74 -49.02 -11.33
CA ASN A 176 -19.87 -49.10 -12.78
C ASN A 176 -20.31 -47.74 -13.35
N PRO A 177 -19.58 -47.14 -14.30
CA PRO A 177 -18.27 -47.56 -14.82
C PRO A 177 -17.14 -47.42 -13.79
N ARG A 178 -16.01 -48.11 -14.02
CA ARG A 178 -14.83 -48.06 -13.11
C ARG A 178 -14.18 -46.69 -13.09
N PHE A 179 -14.13 -46.01 -14.24
CA PHE A 179 -13.69 -44.64 -14.41
C PHE A 179 -14.40 -44.02 -15.62
N VAL A 180 -14.49 -42.69 -15.67
CA VAL A 180 -15.01 -41.93 -16.81
C VAL A 180 -14.01 -40.85 -17.17
N VAL A 181 -13.69 -40.74 -18.46
CA VAL A 181 -12.89 -39.63 -18.97
C VAL A 181 -13.86 -38.55 -19.45
N VAL A 182 -13.76 -37.36 -18.86
CA VAL A 182 -14.58 -36.21 -19.25
C VAL A 182 -13.70 -35.09 -19.79
N ASN A 183 -14.26 -34.31 -20.70
CA ASN A 183 -13.62 -33.09 -21.18
C ASN A 183 -14.31 -31.89 -20.54
N VAL A 184 -13.64 -31.26 -19.57
CA VAL A 184 -14.14 -30.09 -18.84
C VAL A 184 -14.02 -28.87 -19.74
N LEU A 185 -15.17 -28.29 -20.07
CA LEU A 185 -15.23 -27.06 -20.85
C LEU A 185 -15.14 -25.83 -19.94
N LYS A 186 -14.66 -24.73 -20.50
CA LYS A 186 -14.64 -23.43 -19.83
C LYS A 186 -16.07 -23.07 -19.47
N SER A 187 -16.32 -22.83 -18.18
CA SER A 187 -17.64 -22.46 -17.68
C SER A 187 -17.62 -20.99 -17.24
N ASP A 188 -18.67 -20.25 -17.56
CA ASP A 188 -18.76 -18.86 -17.12
C ASP A 188 -19.03 -18.84 -15.61
N PRO A 189 -18.25 -18.09 -14.81
CA PRO A 189 -18.45 -18.03 -13.35
C PRO A 189 -19.80 -17.44 -12.96
N LYS A 190 -20.48 -16.73 -13.86
CA LYS A 190 -21.83 -16.17 -13.65
C LYS A 190 -22.96 -17.16 -13.97
N SER A 191 -22.68 -18.21 -14.75
CA SER A 191 -23.67 -19.20 -15.14
C SER A 191 -22.94 -20.54 -15.37
N PRO A 192 -22.58 -21.24 -14.28
CA PRO A 192 -21.83 -22.47 -14.39
C PRO A 192 -22.71 -23.54 -15.03
N VAL A 193 -22.29 -24.01 -16.21
CA VAL A 193 -22.85 -25.22 -16.83
C VAL A 193 -21.93 -26.38 -16.44
N PRO A 194 -22.33 -27.24 -15.49
CA PRO A 194 -21.49 -28.34 -15.05
C PRO A 194 -21.49 -29.48 -16.07
N THR A 195 -20.33 -30.13 -16.21
CA THR A 195 -20.24 -31.40 -16.94
C THR A 195 -20.79 -32.50 -16.05
N LYS A 196 -21.88 -33.14 -16.48
CA LYS A 196 -22.59 -34.15 -15.67
C LYS A 196 -22.02 -35.54 -15.90
N VAL A 197 -21.78 -36.27 -14.81
CA VAL A 197 -21.28 -37.65 -14.82
C VAL A 197 -22.08 -38.49 -13.85
N GLU A 198 -22.55 -39.65 -14.32
CA GLU A 198 -23.37 -40.56 -13.52
C GLU A 198 -22.63 -41.87 -13.26
N PHE A 199 -22.68 -42.34 -12.01
CA PHE A 199 -22.12 -43.61 -11.59
C PHE A 199 -23.15 -44.46 -10.85
N VAL A 200 -23.11 -45.77 -11.11
CA VAL A 200 -23.93 -46.77 -10.42
C VAL A 200 -23.04 -47.57 -9.47
N VAL A 201 -23.37 -47.56 -8.19
CA VAL A 201 -22.63 -48.27 -7.13
C VAL A 201 -23.45 -49.47 -6.64
N ASP A 202 -23.01 -50.66 -7.03
CA ASP A 202 -23.66 -51.93 -6.72
C ASP A 202 -22.95 -52.65 -5.56
N SER A 203 -23.72 -53.36 -4.72
CA SER A 203 -23.14 -54.17 -3.65
C SER A 203 -22.41 -55.38 -4.22
N ILE A 204 -21.22 -55.67 -3.69
CA ILE A 204 -20.56 -56.95 -3.91
C ILE A 204 -21.31 -57.97 -3.04
N VAL A 205 -22.47 -58.42 -3.50
CA VAL A 205 -23.11 -59.60 -2.88
C VAL A 205 -22.27 -60.77 -3.34
N GLU A 206 -21.33 -61.21 -2.50
CA GLU A 206 -20.79 -62.56 -2.61
C GLU A 206 -21.98 -63.50 -2.53
N HIS A 207 -22.38 -64.03 -3.69
CA HIS A 207 -23.21 -65.22 -3.77
C HIS A 207 -22.35 -66.35 -3.16
N LYS A 208 -22.37 -66.46 -1.83
CA LYS A 208 -21.97 -67.69 -1.15
C LYS A 208 -22.99 -68.72 -1.59
N GLU A 209 -22.72 -69.38 -2.70
CA GLU A 209 -23.40 -70.60 -3.07
C GLU A 209 -23.32 -71.51 -1.86
N LYS A 210 -24.50 -71.73 -1.29
CA LYS A 210 -24.75 -72.64 -0.19
C LYS A 210 -24.46 -74.02 -0.76
N ILE A 211 -23.20 -74.47 -0.66
CA ILE A 211 -22.84 -75.88 -0.86
C ILE A 211 -23.52 -76.64 0.27
N ILE A 212 -24.77 -77.04 0.03
CA ILE A 212 -25.47 -78.03 0.83
C ILE A 212 -24.77 -79.35 0.50
N LYS A 213 -23.92 -79.80 1.43
CA LYS A 213 -23.50 -81.20 1.51
C LYS A 213 -24.60 -82.04 2.13
#